data_AF-A0A1F3LG77-F1
#
_entry.id   AF-A0A1F3LG77-F1
#
_cell.length_a   1.000
_cell.length_b   1.000
_cell.length_c   1.000
_cell.angle_alpha   90.00
_cell.angle_beta   90.00
_cell.angle_gamma   90.00
#
_symmetry.space_group_name_H-M   'P 1'
#
loop_
_entity.id
_entity.type
_entity.pdbx_description
1 polymer ?
#
loop_
_entity_poly.entity_id
_entity_poly.type
_entity_poly.pdbx_seq_one_letter_code
_entity_poly.pdbx_strand_id
1 'polypeptide(L)'
;MFSCAKENSFYSNFPVEITDTLSEYSIHFNIRLPEHFDEDSIPMVLTISSPVGEKFRDTISFPIAKNVKYTYVQEVRSGVWRDLRWIYRDKVKFPRRGKWEFTVKHLSNMDKLQKIRDLQITIMVR
;
A
#
# COMPACT_ATOMS: atom_id res chain seq x y z
N MET A 1 28.63 -11.81 -17.77
CA MET A 1 27.45 -11.80 -18.66
C MET A 1 26.24 -11.48 -17.78
N PHE A 2 25.87 -10.21 -17.65
CA PHE A 2 24.77 -9.81 -16.77
C PHE A 2 23.46 -10.02 -17.55
N SER A 3 22.80 -11.15 -17.28
CA SER A 3 21.47 -11.44 -17.81
C SER A 3 20.47 -10.48 -17.17
N CYS A 4 19.88 -9.62 -17.99
CA CYS A 4 18.75 -8.76 -17.65
C CYS A 4 17.55 -9.68 -17.36
N ALA A 5 17.27 -9.94 -16.08
CA ALA A 5 16.00 -10.52 -15.70
C ALA A 5 14.91 -9.51 -16.10
N LYS A 6 14.04 -9.89 -17.04
CA LYS A 6 12.77 -9.20 -17.31
C LYS A 6 11.97 -9.22 -16.02
N GLU A 7 12.11 -8.16 -15.23
CA GLU A 7 11.41 -7.97 -13.98
C GLU A 7 9.97 -7.58 -14.34
N ASN A 8 9.11 -8.57 -14.59
CA ASN A 8 7.66 -8.40 -14.63
C ASN A 8 7.21 -7.93 -13.25
N SER A 9 7.33 -6.62 -13.02
CA SER A 9 6.99 -5.98 -11.78
C SER A 9 5.62 -5.35 -11.96
N PHE A 10 4.65 -5.82 -11.17
CA PHE A 10 3.32 -5.23 -11.15
C PHE A 10 3.38 -3.93 -10.35
N TYR A 11 3.06 -2.82 -11.02
CA TYR A 11 2.94 -1.51 -10.41
C TYR A 11 1.47 -1.12 -10.35
N SER A 12 1.04 -0.64 -9.20
CA SER A 12 -0.27 0.01 -9.05
C SER A 12 -0.05 1.48 -8.75
N ASN A 13 -0.65 2.36 -9.55
CA ASN A 13 -0.60 3.81 -9.37
C ASN A 13 -1.93 4.30 -8.79
N PHE A 14 -1.85 5.07 -7.71
CA PHE A 14 -2.98 5.67 -7.01
C PHE A 14 -2.77 7.18 -6.95
N PRO A 15 -3.40 7.95 -7.86
CA PRO A 15 -3.36 9.40 -7.79
C PRO A 15 -4.27 9.91 -6.67
N VAL A 16 -3.79 10.89 -5.90
CA VAL A 16 -4.53 11.54 -4.82
C VAL A 16 -4.43 13.05 -4.98
N GLU A 17 -5.58 13.72 -5.03
CA GLU A 17 -5.62 15.18 -5.02
C GLU A 17 -5.64 15.70 -3.58
N ILE A 18 -4.66 16.55 -3.23
CA ILE A 18 -4.60 17.20 -1.92
C ILE A 18 -4.84 18.70 -2.08
N THR A 19 -5.93 19.20 -1.50
CA THR A 19 -6.32 20.61 -1.56
C THR A 19 -6.01 21.38 -0.28
N ASP A 20 -5.87 20.68 0.85
CA ASP A 20 -5.50 21.25 2.15
C ASP A 20 -4.14 20.72 2.62
N THR A 21 -3.30 21.62 3.12
CA THR A 21 -1.93 21.35 3.56
C THR A 21 -1.75 21.63 5.06
N LEU A 22 -2.78 22.15 5.72
CA LEU A 22 -2.76 22.47 7.16
C LEU A 22 -3.22 21.28 8.00
N SER A 23 -4.21 20.53 7.49
CA SER A 23 -4.74 19.34 8.15
C SER A 23 -3.73 18.19 8.20
N GLU A 24 -3.94 17.32 9.17
CA GLU A 24 -3.25 16.06 9.30
C GLU A 24 -4.04 14.95 8.58
N TYR A 25 -3.31 14.01 8.00
CA TYR A 25 -3.88 12.92 7.23
C TYR A 25 -3.37 11.56 7.70
N SER A 26 -4.21 10.54 7.56
CA SER A 26 -3.84 9.15 7.74
C SER A 26 -3.79 8.46 6.38
N ILE A 27 -2.73 7.69 6.13
CA ILE A 27 -2.50 6.94 4.90
C ILE A 27 -2.79 5.47 5.18
N HIS A 28 -3.82 4.95 4.52
CA HIS A 28 -4.30 3.59 4.69
C HIS A 28 -4.02 2.77 3.45
N PHE A 29 -3.54 1.55 3.65
CA PHE A 29 -3.60 0.51 2.65
C PHE A 29 -4.83 -0.35 2.92
N ASN A 30 -5.57 -0.68 1.86
CA ASN A 30 -6.63 -1.67 1.90
C ASN A 30 -6.29 -2.77 0.91
N ILE A 31 -6.34 -4.03 1.35
CA ILE A 31 -6.07 -5.20 0.52
C ILE A 31 -7.22 -6.19 0.68
N ARG A 32 -7.67 -6.74 -0.45
CA ARG A 32 -8.56 -7.90 -0.48
C ARG A 32 -7.80 -9.13 -0.94
N LEU A 33 -7.83 -10.17 -0.10
CA LEU A 33 -7.14 -11.43 -0.36
C LEU A 33 -8.01 -12.64 0.05
N PRO A 34 -7.72 -13.86 -0.46
CA PRO A 34 -8.41 -15.07 -0.09
C PRO A 34 -8.29 -15.35 1.41
N GLU A 35 -9.30 -16.03 1.97
CA GLU A 35 -9.29 -16.47 3.36
C GLU A 35 -8.04 -17.28 3.72
N HIS A 36 -7.66 -18.22 2.84
CA HIS A 36 -6.48 -19.07 3.00
C HIS A 36 -5.27 -18.49 2.27
N PHE A 37 -4.88 -17.27 2.63
CA PHE A 37 -3.61 -16.69 2.14
C PHE A 37 -2.47 -17.10 3.08
N ASP A 38 -1.48 -17.80 2.53
CA ASP A 38 -0.49 -18.59 3.27
C ASP A 38 0.68 -17.77 3.85
N GLU A 39 0.65 -16.44 3.74
CA GLU A 39 1.72 -15.56 4.21
C GLU A 39 1.26 -14.66 5.35
N ASP A 40 2.19 -14.33 6.24
CA ASP A 40 1.94 -13.40 7.34
C ASP A 40 2.04 -11.93 6.91
N SER A 41 2.68 -11.64 5.77
CA SER A 41 2.83 -10.28 5.25
C SER A 41 3.12 -10.23 3.75
N ILE A 42 2.86 -9.07 3.13
CA ILE A 42 3.14 -8.79 1.72
C ILE A 42 4.25 -7.73 1.64
N PRO A 43 5.47 -8.09 1.22
CA PRO A 43 6.55 -7.13 1.03
C PRO A 43 6.31 -6.29 -0.25
N MET A 44 6.42 -4.97 -0.10
CA MET A 44 6.17 -4.00 -1.16
C MET A 44 7.15 -2.84 -1.06
N VAL A 45 7.31 -2.15 -2.18
CA VAL A 45 7.98 -0.85 -2.26
C VAL A 45 6.93 0.20 -2.59
N LEU A 46 6.75 1.16 -1.69
CA LEU A 46 5.94 2.34 -1.93
C LEU A 46 6.83 3.47 -2.44
N THR A 47 6.41 4.12 -3.52
CA THR A 47 7.00 5.37 -4.00
C THR A 47 5.92 6.44 -4.02
N ILE A 48 6.14 7.54 -3.32
CA ILE A 48 5.25 8.70 -3.27
C ILE A 48 5.91 9.82 -4.07
N SER A 49 5.27 10.30 -5.12
CA SER A 49 5.73 11.44 -5.92
C SER A 49 4.90 12.67 -5.58
N SER A 50 5.56 13.79 -5.28
CA SER A 50 4.91 15.06 -5.00
C SER A 50 4.44 15.73 -6.30
N PRO A 51 3.53 16.73 -6.21
CA PRO A 51 3.05 17.48 -7.37
C PRO A 51 4.18 18.19 -8.15
N VAL A 52 5.34 18.40 -7.52
CA VAL A 52 6.52 19.05 -8.11
C VAL A 52 7.61 18.05 -8.53
N GLY A 53 7.34 16.74 -8.42
CA GLY A 53 8.22 15.67 -8.88
C GLY A 53 9.23 15.15 -7.86
N GLU A 54 9.21 15.63 -6.61
CA GLU A 54 10.03 15.05 -5.54
C GLU A 54 9.53 13.63 -5.23
N LYS A 55 10.44 12.70 -4.95
CA LYS A 55 10.07 11.30 -4.69
C LYS A 55 10.53 10.86 -3.32
N PHE A 56 9.62 10.26 -2.58
CA PHE A 56 9.90 9.50 -1.36
C PHE A 56 9.70 8.01 -1.64
N ARG A 57 10.63 7.16 -1.21
CA ARG A 57 10.57 5.72 -1.43
C ARG A 57 10.76 4.98 -0.11
N ASP A 58 9.91 3.99 0.13
CA ASP A 58 9.91 3.18 1.34
C ASP A 58 9.69 1.70 1.02
N THR A 59 10.35 0.82 1.78
CA THR A 59 10.15 -0.62 1.70
C THR A 59 9.28 -1.03 2.87
N ILE A 60 8.07 -1.48 2.59
CA ILE A 60 7.04 -1.79 3.58
C ILE A 60 6.70 -3.27 3.55
N SER A 61 6.29 -3.81 4.69
CA SER A 61 5.69 -5.14 4.78
C SER A 61 4.26 -5.01 5.28
N PHE A 62 3.29 -5.20 4.38
CA PHE A 62 1.87 -5.12 4.75
C PHE A 62 1.50 -6.34 5.58
N PRO A 63 1.06 -6.17 6.83
CA PRO A 63 0.73 -7.28 7.70
C PRO A 63 -0.61 -7.94 7.33
N ILE A 64 -0.63 -9.28 7.23
CA ILE A 64 -1.83 -10.08 6.96
C ILE A 64 -2.36 -10.69 8.25
N ALA A 65 -1.47 -11.28 9.04
CA ALA A 65 -1.84 -11.86 10.31
C ALA A 65 -1.89 -10.78 11.40
N LYS A 66 -2.92 -10.85 12.26
CA LYS A 66 -2.89 -10.17 13.57
C LYS A 66 -1.83 -10.86 14.44
N ASN A 67 -0.57 -10.52 14.23
CA ASN A 67 0.45 -10.75 15.23
C ASN A 67 0.53 -9.53 16.15
N VAL A 68 1.03 -9.72 17.37
CA VAL A 68 1.11 -8.69 18.43
C VAL A 68 1.89 -7.44 18.00
N LYS A 69 2.63 -7.50 16.89
CA LYS A 69 3.46 -6.41 16.35
C LYS A 69 2.68 -5.40 15.50
N TYR A 70 1.47 -5.74 15.01
CA TYR A 70 0.70 -4.90 14.09
C TYR A 70 -0.67 -4.51 14.64
N THR A 71 -0.68 -3.62 15.64
CA THR A 71 -1.89 -3.14 16.34
C THR A 71 -2.89 -2.37 15.47
N TYR A 72 -2.51 -1.99 14.24
CA TYR A 72 -3.30 -1.10 13.36
C TYR A 72 -3.94 -1.80 12.16
N VAL A 73 -4.10 -3.13 12.22
CA VAL A 73 -4.77 -3.90 11.16
C VAL A 73 -6.21 -4.18 11.56
N GLN A 74 -7.13 -3.62 10.78
CA GLN A 74 -8.54 -3.99 10.82
C GLN A 74 -8.78 -5.07 9.78
N GLU A 75 -9.53 -6.11 10.17
CA GLU A 75 -9.87 -7.24 9.31
C GLU A 75 -11.38 -7.39 9.29
N VAL A 76 -11.95 -7.53 8.09
CA VAL A 76 -13.34 -7.93 7.86
C VAL A 76 -13.33 -9.19 7.00
N ARG A 77 -14.12 -10.19 7.39
CA ARG A 77 -14.25 -11.45 6.65
C ARG A 77 -15.56 -11.47 5.87
N SER A 78 -15.52 -11.93 4.63
CA SER A 78 -16.69 -12.03 3.74
C SER A 78 -16.59 -13.28 2.87
N GLY A 79 -17.09 -14.41 3.40
CA GLY A 79 -16.98 -15.70 2.74
C GLY A 79 -15.51 -16.07 2.53
N VAL A 80 -15.15 -16.44 1.29
CA VAL A 80 -13.77 -16.83 0.91
C VAL A 80 -12.78 -15.67 0.83
N TRP A 81 -13.17 -14.45 1.24
CA TRP A 81 -12.35 -13.24 1.16
C TRP A 81 -12.13 -12.60 2.53
N ARG A 82 -10.96 -11.97 2.68
CA ARG A 82 -10.61 -11.09 3.79
C ARG A 82 -10.26 -9.71 3.25
N ASP A 83 -10.84 -8.71 3.88
CA ASP A 83 -10.55 -7.30 3.66
C ASP A 83 -9.71 -6.79 4.82
N LEU A 84 -8.50 -6.36 4.49
CA LEU A 84 -7.53 -5.88 5.47
C LEU A 84 -7.28 -4.39 5.25
N ARG A 85 -7.41 -3.60 6.32
CA ARG A 85 -7.05 -2.20 6.34
C ARG A 85 -5.93 -1.98 7.33
N TRP A 86 -4.82 -1.42 6.84
CA TRP A 86 -3.65 -1.11 7.66
C TRP A 86 -3.31 0.38 7.56
N ILE A 87 -3.09 1.02 8.72
CA ILE A 87 -2.58 2.39 8.79
C ILE A 87 -1.07 2.35 8.58
N TYR A 88 -0.60 2.77 7.41
CA TYR A 88 0.83 2.82 7.11
C TYR A 88 1.49 4.02 7.80
N ARG A 89 0.90 5.19 7.66
CA ARG A 89 1.34 6.40 8.36
C ARG A 89 0.15 7.19 8.85
N ASP A 90 0.32 7.82 10.00
CA ASP A 90 -0.71 8.59 10.66
C ASP A 90 -0.16 9.98 10.98
N LYS A 91 -1.06 10.98 11.07
CA LYS A 91 -0.72 12.39 11.32
C LYS A 91 0.30 12.98 10.33
N VAL A 92 0.18 12.60 9.06
CA VAL A 92 1.04 13.11 7.98
C VAL A 92 0.52 14.44 7.48
N LYS A 93 1.40 15.42 7.28
CA LYS A 93 1.07 16.66 6.57
C LYS A 93 1.62 16.62 5.15
N PHE A 94 0.79 17.00 4.21
CA PHE A 94 1.23 17.21 2.83
C PHE A 94 1.71 18.65 2.67
N PRO A 95 2.99 18.90 2.33
CA PRO A 95 3.56 20.24 2.27
C PRO A 95 3.17 21.03 1.00
N ARG A 96 2.43 20.40 0.09
CA ARG A 96 2.07 20.94 -1.22
C ARG A 96 0.65 20.50 -1.58
N ARG A 97 -0.12 21.44 -2.13
CA ARG A 97 -1.38 21.16 -2.81
C ARG A 97 -1.12 20.58 -4.19
N GLY A 98 -2.07 19.82 -4.70
CA GLY A 98 -2.04 19.22 -6.04
C GLY A 98 -2.09 17.70 -6.02
N LYS A 99 -1.81 17.12 -7.18
CA LYS A 99 -1.85 15.69 -7.42
C LYS A 99 -0.58 15.00 -6.91
N TRP A 100 -0.73 14.18 -5.88
CA TRP A 100 0.28 13.25 -5.39
C TRP A 100 0.10 11.88 -6.06
N GLU A 101 1.18 11.22 -6.44
CA GLU A 101 1.12 9.88 -7.03
C GLU A 101 1.77 8.83 -6.14
N PHE A 102 0.98 7.85 -5.72
CA PHE A 102 1.44 6.71 -4.94
C PHE A 102 1.60 5.51 -5.87
N THR A 103 2.83 5.01 -6.00
CA THR A 103 3.14 3.83 -6.79
C THR A 103 3.56 2.70 -5.88
N VAL A 104 2.88 1.57 -5.97
CA VAL A 104 3.20 0.36 -5.20
C VAL A 104 3.78 -0.68 -6.15
N LYS A 105 4.99 -1.16 -5.82
CA LYS A 105 5.62 -2.31 -6.47
C LYS A 105 5.62 -3.47 -5.50
N HIS A 106 5.09 -4.61 -5.91
CA HIS A 106 5.21 -5.82 -5.11
C HIS A 106 6.60 -6.45 -5.23
N LEU A 107 7.12 -7.00 -4.13
CA LEU A 107 8.37 -7.75 -4.11
C LEU A 107 8.16 -9.26 -4.11
N SER A 108 6.91 -9.73 -4.04
CA SER A 108 6.55 -11.14 -4.05
C SER A 108 6.53 -11.73 -5.46
N ASN A 109 6.71 -13.06 -5.55
CA ASN A 109 6.58 -13.81 -6.81
C ASN A 109 5.17 -13.66 -7.41
N MET A 110 5.10 -13.69 -8.75
CA MET A 110 3.88 -13.47 -9.53
C MET A 110 2.72 -14.41 -9.15
N ASP A 111 3.00 -15.68 -8.86
CA ASP A 111 1.96 -16.66 -8.48
C ASP A 111 1.22 -16.27 -7.19
N LYS A 112 1.91 -15.56 -6.29
CA LYS A 112 1.31 -15.04 -5.05
C LYS A 112 0.50 -13.77 -5.31
N LEU A 113 0.93 -12.94 -6.27
CA LEU A 113 0.23 -11.71 -6.63
C LEU A 113 -1.11 -11.99 -7.30
N GLN A 114 -1.21 -13.04 -8.11
CA GLN A 114 -2.48 -13.46 -8.72
C GLN A 114 -3.56 -13.81 -7.69
N LYS A 115 -3.16 -14.15 -6.46
CA LYS A 115 -4.10 -14.40 -5.35
C LYS A 115 -4.62 -13.09 -4.74
N ILE A 116 -3.91 -11.97 -4.84
CA ILE A 116 -4.39 -10.68 -4.34
C ILE A 116 -5.44 -10.16 -5.32
N ARG A 117 -6.66 -9.90 -4.81
CA ARG A 117 -7.75 -9.43 -5.65
C ARG A 117 -7.70 -7.93 -5.86
N ASP A 118 -7.55 -7.18 -4.77
CA ASP A 118 -7.58 -5.73 -4.79
C ASP A 118 -6.48 -5.17 -3.87
N LEU A 119 -5.84 -4.09 -4.33
CA LEU A 119 -4.95 -3.23 -3.55
C LEU A 119 -5.42 -1.78 -3.74
N GLN A 120 -5.60 -1.06 -2.64
CA GLN A 120 -6.07 0.33 -2.66
C GLN A 120 -5.31 1.15 -1.62
N ILE A 121 -5.14 2.44 -1.93
CA ILE A 121 -4.65 3.44 -0.98
C ILE A 121 -5.79 4.43 -0.71
N THR A 122 -6.02 4.72 0.57
CA THR A 122 -7.00 5.73 1.00
C THR A 122 -6.32 6.75 1.89
N ILE A 123 -6.58 8.02 1.62
CA ILE A 123 -6.12 9.14 2.43
C ILE A 123 -7.31 9.72 3.17
N MET A 124 -7.25 9.74 4.50
CA MET A 124 -8.32 10.28 5.35
C MET A 124 -7.83 11.51 6.09
N VAL A 125 -8.64 12.57 6.11
CA VAL A 125 -8.41 13.76 6.93
C VAL A 125 -8.69 13.41 8.39
N ARG A 126 -7.92 13.97 9.32
CA ARG A 126 -8.15 13.88 10.76
C ARG A 126 -8.66 15.17 11.37
#